data_AF-A0A833FTH4-F1
#
_entry.id   AF-A0A833FTH4-F1
#
_cell.length_a   1.000
_cell.length_b   1.000
_cell.length_c   1.000
_cell.angle_alpha   90.00
_cell.angle_beta   90.00
_cell.angle_gamma   90.00
#
_symmetry.space_group_name_H-M   'P 1'
#
loop_
_entity.id
_entity.type
_entity.pdbx_description
1 polymer ?
#
loop_
_entity_poly.entity_id
_entity_poly.type
_entity_poly.pdbx_seq_one_letter_code
_entity_poly.pdbx_strand_id
1 'polypeptide(L)'
;MALEPKQLVYQGTFGKDDNPLPKVKYEDIPKERRKKLHRKRLYNVAPEDFEEWLAVELDFNKYRYVGEGLDFEHKTKRLADEDDQKGLAQYYRAEYRHLQEFAVWEEEHLTPLVKELASMAKSDPQYDWHFLYKLERKKLVCMEAYLSHSRVADASGEYVGKKWLVLCINLLDYILEYKKTTKEQIKQMNLRNLHGLVDTNTIEQFKIEKYTKKDGHCMKTFHGKEIYVRKMEHLYHLIRLYKTRYWWE
;
A
#
# COMPACT_ATOMS: atom_id res chain seq x y z
N MET A 1 -17.42 13.72 -8.33
CA MET A 1 -17.63 13.43 -6.90
C MET A 1 -16.28 13.43 -6.22
N ALA A 2 -15.96 14.51 -5.51
CA ALA A 2 -14.74 14.59 -4.72
C ALA A 2 -14.89 13.64 -3.52
N LEU A 3 -14.03 12.62 -3.45
CA LEU A 3 -13.88 11.82 -2.24
C LEU A 3 -13.30 12.75 -1.17
N GLU A 4 -14.09 13.03 -0.13
CA GLU A 4 -13.58 13.74 1.05
C GLU A 4 -12.41 12.93 1.65
N PRO A 5 -11.20 13.50 1.79
CA PRO A 5 -10.01 12.76 2.23
C PRO A 5 -10.00 12.31 3.71
N LYS A 6 -11.14 12.22 4.41
CA LYS A 6 -11.14 12.19 5.89
C LYS A 6 -11.89 11.04 6.58
N GLN A 7 -12.42 10.06 5.87
CA GLN A 7 -13.17 8.96 6.51
C GLN A 7 -12.46 7.61 6.57
N LEU A 8 -11.16 7.53 6.25
CA LEU A 8 -10.44 6.24 6.23
C LEU A 8 -9.72 5.86 7.53
N VAL A 9 -9.75 6.69 8.59
CA VAL A 9 -8.97 6.37 9.80
C VAL A 9 -9.74 6.74 11.04
N TYR A 10 -10.68 5.88 11.45
CA TYR A 10 -11.06 5.83 12.86
C TYR A 10 -11.75 4.51 13.25
N GLN A 11 -10.98 3.59 13.84
CA GLN A 11 -11.53 2.47 14.64
C GLN A 11 -10.93 2.42 16.06
N GLY A 12 -10.40 3.55 16.55
CA GLY A 12 -10.08 3.70 17.96
C GLY A 12 -11.34 4.07 18.74
N THR A 13 -12.10 3.08 19.22
CA THR A 13 -13.19 3.36 20.16
C THR A 13 -12.57 3.81 21.48
N PHE A 14 -12.60 5.12 21.76
CA PHE A 14 -12.51 5.58 23.15
C PHE A 14 -13.70 5.00 23.91
N GLY A 15 -13.50 4.61 25.17
CA GLY A 15 -14.61 4.29 26.05
C GLY A 15 -15.56 5.48 26.11
N LYS A 16 -16.87 5.23 26.30
CA LYS A 16 -17.89 6.29 26.41
C LYS A 16 -17.56 7.33 27.51
N ASP A 17 -16.68 6.96 28.45
CA ASP A 17 -16.31 7.76 29.62
C ASP A 17 -14.88 8.37 29.54
N ASP A 18 -14.12 8.13 28.46
CA ASP A 18 -12.79 8.73 28.30
C ASP A 18 -12.90 10.13 27.67
N ASN A 19 -12.45 11.16 28.39
CA ASN A 19 -12.34 12.50 27.83
C ASN A 19 -11.14 12.57 26.85
N PRO A 20 -11.37 12.83 25.55
CA PRO A 20 -10.29 12.87 24.56
C PRO A 20 -9.50 14.19 24.59
N LEU A 21 -10.00 15.22 25.29
CA LEU A 21 -9.33 16.51 25.37
C LEU A 21 -7.95 16.41 26.05
N PRO A 22 -7.06 17.39 25.84
CA PRO A 22 -5.77 17.43 26.50
C PRO A 22 -5.90 17.48 28.03
N LYS A 23 -4.97 16.84 28.73
CA LYS A 23 -4.86 16.91 30.21
C LYS A 23 -4.34 18.27 30.70
N VAL A 24 -3.73 19.05 29.82
CA VAL A 24 -3.10 20.34 30.10
C VAL A 24 -3.85 21.44 29.35
N LYS A 25 -4.09 22.59 29.98
CA LYS A 25 -4.70 23.73 29.29
C LYS A 25 -3.64 24.50 28.50
N TYR A 26 -4.05 25.05 27.36
CA TYR A 26 -3.16 25.84 26.50
C TYR A 26 -2.56 27.04 27.26
N GLU A 27 -3.35 27.70 28.11
CA GLU A 27 -2.96 28.88 28.87
C GLU A 27 -1.82 28.61 29.84
N ASP A 28 -1.73 27.38 30.35
CA ASP A 28 -0.75 26.97 31.37
C ASP A 28 0.64 26.67 30.75
N ILE A 29 0.71 26.51 29.42
CA ILE A 29 1.97 26.21 28.71
C ILE A 29 2.76 27.51 28.49
N PRO A 30 4.07 27.59 28.79
CA PRO A 30 4.86 28.80 28.51
C PRO A 30 4.89 29.17 27.00
N LYS A 31 4.76 30.46 26.66
CA LYS A 31 4.69 30.94 25.26
C LYS A 31 5.82 30.42 24.36
N GLU A 32 7.05 30.39 24.85
CA GLU A 32 8.20 29.87 24.09
C GLU A 32 8.12 28.35 23.87
N ARG A 33 7.51 27.61 24.79
CA ARG A 33 7.27 26.17 24.64
C ARG A 33 6.19 25.89 23.60
N ARG A 34 5.11 26.68 23.57
CA ARG A 34 4.04 26.57 22.55
C ARG A 34 4.59 26.67 21.13
N LYS A 35 5.45 27.67 20.87
CA LYS A 35 6.10 27.86 19.56
C LYS A 35 6.96 26.65 19.16
N LYS A 36 7.66 26.03 20.11
CA LYS A 36 8.48 24.83 19.85
C LYS A 36 7.61 23.63 19.55
N LEU A 37 6.55 23.41 20.34
CA LEU A 37 5.62 22.29 20.15
C LEU A 37 4.91 22.36 18.80
N HIS A 38 4.39 23.53 18.41
CA HIS A 38 3.69 23.69 17.13
C HIS A 38 4.58 23.43 15.90
N ARG A 39 5.92 23.56 16.03
CA ARG A 39 6.85 23.21 14.95
C ARG A 39 7.10 21.70 14.84
N LYS A 40 6.77 20.92 15.86
CA LYS A 40 6.91 19.47 15.84
C LYS A 40 5.80 18.87 15.00
N ARG A 41 6.17 17.99 14.08
CA ARG A 41 5.22 17.04 13.47
C ARG A 41 4.88 15.96 14.47
N LEU A 42 3.68 15.39 14.37
CA LEU A 42 3.15 14.42 15.34
C LEU A 42 4.12 13.24 15.62
N TYR A 43 4.78 12.70 14.59
CA TYR A 43 5.76 11.61 14.74
C TYR A 43 7.05 11.99 15.50
N ASN A 44 7.33 13.27 15.70
CA ASN A 44 8.47 13.78 16.48
C ASN A 44 8.10 14.18 17.91
N VAL A 45 6.84 13.94 18.31
CA VAL A 45 6.35 14.30 19.64
C VAL A 45 6.68 13.18 20.62
N ALA A 46 7.44 13.51 21.65
CA ALA A 46 7.76 12.56 22.72
C ALA A 46 6.51 12.30 23.59
N PRO A 47 6.38 11.12 24.22
CA PRO A 47 5.20 10.78 25.01
C PRO A 47 4.90 11.79 26.12
N GLU A 48 5.93 12.39 26.73
CA GLU A 48 5.78 13.36 27.82
C GLU A 48 5.30 14.73 27.32
N ASP A 49 5.60 15.05 26.06
CA ASP A 49 5.21 16.30 25.41
C ASP A 49 3.82 16.23 24.74
N PHE A 50 3.24 15.03 24.60
CA PHE A 50 2.06 14.81 23.77
C PHE A 50 0.84 15.61 24.21
N GLU A 51 0.55 15.66 25.50
CA GLU A 51 -0.62 16.39 26.02
C GLU A 51 -0.49 17.91 25.82
N GLU A 52 0.72 18.46 25.99
CA GLU A 52 0.97 19.87 25.71
C GLU A 52 0.93 20.17 24.21
N TRP A 53 1.47 19.27 23.38
CA TRP A 53 1.41 19.38 21.92
C TRP A 53 -0.05 19.38 21.44
N LEU A 54 -0.87 18.47 21.96
CA LEU A 54 -2.29 18.37 21.60
C LEU A 54 -3.04 19.65 21.98
N ALA A 55 -2.79 20.21 23.16
CA ALA A 55 -3.40 21.48 23.57
C ALA A 55 -3.01 22.64 22.65
N VAL A 56 -1.75 22.70 22.21
CA VAL A 56 -1.28 23.71 21.25
C VAL A 56 -1.93 23.53 19.87
N GLU A 57 -2.04 22.29 19.40
CA GLU A 57 -2.60 21.99 18.08
C GLU A 57 -4.11 22.26 18.02
N LEU A 58 -4.83 21.95 19.10
CA LEU A 58 -6.25 22.27 19.24
C LEU A 58 -6.51 23.79 19.28
N ASP A 59 -5.68 24.54 20.02
CA ASP A 59 -5.79 26.02 20.05
C ASP A 59 -5.49 26.63 18.67
N PHE A 60 -4.52 26.09 17.94
CA PHE A 60 -4.20 26.53 16.59
C PHE A 60 -5.35 26.27 15.61
N ASN A 61 -6.06 25.16 15.78
CA ASN A 61 -7.19 24.75 14.93
C ASN A 61 -8.57 25.14 15.51
N LYS A 62 -8.63 26.07 16.47
CA LYS A 62 -9.90 26.46 17.13
C LYS A 62 -10.88 27.24 16.25
N TYR A 63 -10.44 27.73 15.10
CA TYR A 63 -11.29 28.45 14.16
C TYR A 63 -11.63 27.60 12.94
N ARG A 64 -12.91 27.49 12.62
CA ARG A 64 -13.40 26.90 11.37
C ARG A 64 -13.91 27.98 10.42
N TYR A 65 -13.73 27.70 9.13
CA TYR A 65 -14.37 28.47 8.07
C TYR A 65 -15.69 27.79 7.73
N VAL A 66 -16.78 28.53 7.84
CA VAL A 66 -18.11 28.10 7.39
C VAL A 66 -18.48 28.94 6.18
N GLY A 67 -18.89 28.28 5.10
CA GLY A 67 -19.52 28.92 3.95
C GLY A 67 -20.94 28.41 3.80
N GLU A 68 -21.86 29.29 3.40
CA GLU A 68 -23.20 28.92 2.95
C GLU A 68 -23.25 28.99 1.42
N GLY A 69 -23.73 27.93 0.76
CA GLY A 69 -23.88 27.85 -0.70
C GLY A 69 -22.72 27.17 -1.44
N LEU A 70 -22.93 26.95 -2.75
CA LEU A 70 -21.96 26.32 -3.68
C LEU A 70 -20.77 27.24 -4.02
N ASP A 71 -20.95 28.55 -3.84
CA ASP A 71 -19.92 29.56 -4.08
C ASP A 71 -19.27 29.93 -2.75
N PHE A 72 -18.03 29.47 -2.54
CA PHE A 72 -17.21 29.67 -1.34
C PHE A 72 -16.79 31.15 -1.10
N GLU A 73 -17.59 32.14 -1.52
CA GLU A 73 -17.27 33.56 -1.50
C GLU A 73 -17.44 34.23 -0.13
N HIS A 74 -18.18 33.60 0.81
CA HIS A 74 -18.41 34.15 2.15
C HIS A 74 -18.01 33.16 3.23
N LYS A 75 -16.72 33.15 3.58
CA LYS A 75 -16.19 32.32 4.68
C LYS A 75 -16.22 33.09 6.00
N THR A 76 -17.21 32.83 6.83
CA THR A 76 -17.26 33.35 8.21
C THR A 76 -16.39 32.45 9.10
N LYS A 77 -15.50 33.06 9.89
CA LYS A 77 -14.73 32.32 10.91
C LYS A 77 -15.59 32.15 12.16
N ARG A 78 -15.80 30.90 12.59
CA ARG A 78 -16.43 30.59 13.88
C ARG A 78 -15.48 29.81 14.77
N LEU A 79 -15.66 29.91 16.09
CA LEU A 79 -15.01 28.99 17.02
C LEU A 79 -15.58 27.59 16.81
N ALA A 80 -14.70 26.59 16.78
CA ALA A 80 -15.08 25.19 16.84
C ALA A 80 -15.78 24.94 18.18
N ASP A 81 -16.89 24.22 18.14
CA ASP A 81 -17.57 23.79 19.35
C ASP A 81 -16.77 22.67 20.06
N GLU A 82 -17.25 22.27 21.24
CA GLU A 82 -16.57 21.26 22.04
C GLU A 82 -16.52 19.89 21.35
N ASP A 83 -17.56 19.53 20.59
CA ASP A 83 -17.63 18.26 19.87
C ASP A 83 -16.64 18.22 18.70
N ASP A 84 -16.50 19.34 17.99
CA ASP A 84 -15.48 19.54 16.96
C ASP A 84 -14.07 19.38 17.52
N GLN A 85 -13.81 19.97 18.70
CA GLN A 85 -12.53 19.87 19.41
C GLN A 85 -12.26 18.45 19.88
N LYS A 86 -13.27 17.77 20.43
CA LYS A 86 -13.18 16.35 20.83
C LYS A 86 -12.87 15.46 19.64
N GLY A 87 -13.54 15.64 18.50
CA GLY A 87 -13.30 14.86 17.29
C GLY A 87 -11.87 15.03 16.75
N LEU A 88 -11.35 16.26 16.75
CA LEU A 88 -9.97 16.52 16.36
C LEU A 88 -8.95 15.92 17.35
N ALA A 89 -9.22 16.02 18.66
CA ALA A 89 -8.39 15.44 19.69
C ALA A 89 -8.33 13.91 19.60
N GLN A 90 -9.48 13.28 19.37
CA GLN A 90 -9.64 11.85 19.10
C GLN A 90 -8.79 11.41 17.90
N TYR A 91 -8.88 12.14 16.79
CA TYR A 91 -8.08 11.89 15.59
C TYR A 91 -6.58 11.89 15.91
N TYR A 92 -6.05 12.96 16.51
CA TYR A 92 -4.61 13.05 16.80
C TYR A 92 -4.14 11.99 17.79
N ARG A 93 -4.97 11.61 18.77
CA ARG A 93 -4.64 10.52 19.69
C ARG A 93 -4.56 9.17 18.99
N ALA A 94 -5.53 8.85 18.14
CA ALA A 94 -5.52 7.62 17.37
C ALA A 94 -4.33 7.58 16.40
N GLU A 95 -4.06 8.71 15.72
CA GLU A 95 -2.91 8.85 14.83
C GLU A 95 -1.59 8.68 15.57
N TYR A 96 -1.45 9.28 16.75
CA TYR A 96 -0.24 9.13 17.56
C TYR A 96 0.00 7.69 17.98
N ARG A 97 -1.05 6.99 18.47
CA ARG A 97 -0.96 5.58 18.83
C ARG A 97 -0.56 4.72 17.64
N HIS A 98 -1.23 4.91 16.50
CA HIS A 98 -0.88 4.20 15.26
C HIS A 98 0.58 4.43 14.88
N LEU A 99 1.10 5.66 14.95
CA LEU A 99 2.50 5.95 14.64
C LEU A 99 3.47 5.22 15.58
N GLN A 100 3.16 5.15 16.87
CA GLN A 100 4.00 4.42 17.84
C GLN A 100 3.99 2.91 17.57
N GLU A 101 2.80 2.33 17.39
CA GLU A 101 2.62 0.90 17.10
C GLU A 101 3.25 0.52 15.75
N PHE A 102 3.06 1.35 14.72
CA PHE A 102 3.63 1.15 13.40
C PHE A 102 5.15 1.23 13.43
N ALA A 103 5.76 2.14 14.21
CA ALA A 103 7.22 2.24 14.31
C ALA A 103 7.85 0.96 14.90
N VAL A 104 7.22 0.38 15.93
CA VAL A 104 7.65 -0.91 16.50
C VAL A 104 7.50 -2.02 15.46
N TRP A 105 6.34 -2.12 14.82
CA TRP A 105 6.07 -3.11 13.79
C TRP A 105 7.02 -2.98 12.58
N GLU A 106 7.33 -1.75 12.16
CA GLU A 106 8.21 -1.46 11.04
C GLU A 106 9.64 -1.98 11.31
N GLU A 107 10.16 -1.77 12.51
CA GLU A 107 11.48 -2.29 12.88
C GLU A 107 11.47 -3.83 12.96
N GLU A 108 10.42 -4.42 13.53
CA GLU A 108 10.30 -5.88 13.71
C GLU A 108 10.04 -6.65 12.40
N HIS A 109 9.28 -6.08 11.47
CA HIS A 109 8.77 -6.80 10.30
C HIS A 109 9.19 -6.21 8.96
N LEU A 110 9.03 -4.90 8.75
CA LEU A 110 9.30 -4.28 7.43
C LEU A 110 10.79 -4.10 7.18
N THR A 111 11.55 -3.66 8.17
CA THR A 111 12.99 -3.41 8.06
C THR A 111 13.77 -4.68 7.68
N PRO A 112 13.50 -5.86 8.26
CA PRO A 112 14.06 -7.12 7.79
C PRO A 112 13.77 -7.40 6.31
N LEU A 113 12.53 -7.21 5.84
CA LEU A 113 12.15 -7.42 4.45
C LEU A 113 12.92 -6.49 3.50
N VAL A 114 13.03 -5.21 3.87
CA VAL A 114 13.78 -4.20 3.09
C VAL A 114 15.28 -4.52 3.08
N LYS A 115 15.86 -4.95 4.19
CA LYS A 115 17.26 -5.41 4.26
C LYS A 115 17.48 -6.62 3.35
N GLU A 116 16.55 -7.57 3.34
CA GLU A 116 16.60 -8.77 2.48
C GLU A 116 16.47 -8.41 0.99
N LEU A 117 15.63 -7.42 0.65
CA LEU A 117 15.52 -6.85 -0.69
C LEU A 117 16.82 -6.16 -1.12
N ALA A 118 17.37 -5.30 -0.26
CA ALA A 118 18.61 -4.57 -0.53
C ALA A 118 19.82 -5.52 -0.67
N SER A 119 19.87 -6.59 0.13
CA SER A 119 20.90 -7.63 0.00
C SER A 119 20.78 -8.34 -1.36
N MET A 120 19.56 -8.75 -1.75
CA MET A 120 19.30 -9.38 -3.04
C MET A 120 19.67 -8.46 -4.21
N ALA A 121 19.39 -7.16 -4.12
CA ALA A 121 19.78 -6.21 -5.17
C ALA A 121 21.30 -6.08 -5.35
N LYS A 122 22.09 -6.37 -4.31
CA LYS A 122 23.57 -6.25 -4.32
C LYS A 122 24.27 -7.50 -4.85
N SER A 123 23.65 -8.67 -4.73
CA SER A 123 24.22 -9.96 -5.13
C SER A 123 23.51 -10.48 -6.38
N ASP A 124 24.26 -10.81 -7.44
CA ASP A 124 23.84 -11.41 -8.73
C ASP A 124 23.62 -10.47 -9.95
N PRO A 125 23.80 -10.99 -11.19
CA PRO A 125 23.89 -10.16 -12.39
C PRO A 125 22.57 -9.45 -12.70
N GLN A 126 22.65 -8.12 -12.75
CA GLN A 126 21.55 -7.18 -13.05
C GLN A 126 20.90 -7.37 -14.44
N TYR A 127 21.36 -8.35 -15.23
CA TYR A 127 20.97 -8.59 -16.62
C TYR A 127 20.17 -9.89 -16.85
N ASP A 128 19.93 -10.71 -15.81
CA ASP A 128 19.03 -11.87 -15.94
C ASP A 128 17.57 -11.46 -15.64
N TRP A 129 16.67 -11.73 -16.59
CA TRP A 129 15.22 -11.47 -16.44
C TRP A 129 14.64 -12.18 -15.21
N HIS A 130 15.16 -13.37 -14.89
CA HIS A 130 14.71 -14.16 -13.74
C HIS A 130 15.09 -13.47 -12.42
N PHE A 131 16.27 -12.87 -12.36
CA PHE A 131 16.70 -12.05 -11.23
C PHE A 131 15.84 -10.79 -11.09
N LEU A 132 15.59 -10.07 -12.19
CA LEU A 132 14.80 -8.84 -12.17
C LEU A 132 13.36 -9.08 -11.67
N TYR A 133 12.70 -10.15 -12.10
CA TYR A 133 11.36 -10.47 -11.59
C TYR A 133 11.36 -10.94 -10.14
N LYS A 134 12.40 -11.65 -9.67
CA LYS A 134 12.55 -11.98 -8.24
C LYS A 134 12.66 -10.71 -7.40
N LEU A 135 13.48 -9.77 -7.86
CA LEU A 135 13.69 -8.51 -7.17
C LEU A 135 12.41 -7.66 -7.14
N GLU A 136 11.74 -7.52 -8.27
CA GLU A 136 10.47 -6.81 -8.36
C GLU A 136 9.41 -7.46 -7.48
N ARG A 137 9.29 -8.79 -7.49
CA ARG A 137 8.36 -9.51 -6.60
C ARG A 137 8.60 -9.16 -5.14
N LYS A 138 9.85 -9.21 -4.70
CA LYS A 138 10.22 -8.94 -3.31
C LYS A 138 9.95 -7.49 -2.92
N LYS A 139 10.17 -6.56 -3.85
CA LYS A 139 9.76 -5.15 -3.70
C LYS A 139 8.25 -5.01 -3.52
N LEU A 140 7.44 -5.69 -4.35
CA LEU A 140 5.98 -5.65 -4.21
C LEU A 140 5.51 -6.25 -2.88
N VAL A 141 6.16 -7.30 -2.38
CA VAL A 141 5.87 -7.88 -1.04
C VAL A 141 6.17 -6.89 0.08
N CYS A 142 7.32 -6.20 0.03
CA CYS A 142 7.63 -5.15 1.02
C CYS A 142 6.55 -4.06 1.04
N MET A 143 6.03 -3.70 -0.14
CA MET A 143 5.01 -2.67 -0.26
C MET A 143 3.63 -3.13 0.18
N GLU A 144 3.27 -4.38 -0.09
CA GLU A 144 2.03 -4.96 0.43
C GLU A 144 2.05 -4.95 1.97
N ALA A 145 3.17 -5.35 2.57
CA ALA A 145 3.36 -5.30 4.02
C ALA A 145 3.27 -3.86 4.55
N TYR A 146 3.98 -2.91 3.94
CA TYR A 146 3.91 -1.49 4.35
C TYR A 146 2.49 -0.94 4.25
N LEU A 147 1.85 -1.08 3.09
CA LEU A 147 0.55 -0.47 2.83
C LEU A 147 -0.54 -1.05 3.72
N SER A 148 -0.52 -2.38 3.96
CA SER A 148 -1.49 -3.07 4.82
C SER A 148 -1.42 -2.68 6.30
N HIS A 149 -0.29 -2.15 6.77
CA HIS A 149 -0.12 -1.70 8.17
C HIS A 149 -0.07 -0.18 8.29
N SER A 150 0.06 0.53 7.18
CA SER A 150 0.06 1.98 7.13
C SER A 150 -1.35 2.57 7.31
N ARG A 151 -1.40 3.88 7.51
CA ARG A 151 -2.63 4.66 7.67
C ARG A 151 -3.60 4.61 6.47
N VAL A 152 -3.17 4.13 5.30
CA VAL A 152 -4.05 4.01 4.13
C VAL A 152 -4.90 2.74 4.13
N ALA A 153 -4.61 1.80 5.02
CA ALA A 153 -5.37 0.58 5.19
C ALA A 153 -6.41 0.69 6.32
N ASP A 154 -7.49 -0.08 6.18
CA ASP A 154 -8.45 -0.30 7.26
C ASP A 154 -7.92 -1.30 8.30
N ALA A 155 -8.73 -1.60 9.32
CA ALA A 155 -8.35 -2.50 10.41
C ALA A 155 -8.09 -3.97 9.97
N SER A 156 -8.54 -4.36 8.78
CA SER A 156 -8.24 -5.67 8.19
C SER A 156 -6.99 -5.65 7.30
N GLY A 157 -6.33 -4.50 7.18
CA GLY A 157 -5.21 -4.30 6.29
C GLY A 157 -5.62 -4.16 4.82
N GLU A 158 -6.88 -3.81 4.53
CA GLU A 158 -7.34 -3.56 3.17
C GLU A 158 -7.14 -2.09 2.79
N TYR A 159 -6.57 -1.86 1.62
CA TYR A 159 -6.33 -0.52 1.06
C TYR A 159 -6.73 -0.47 -0.40
N VAL A 160 -6.94 0.75 -0.92
CA VAL A 160 -7.38 0.95 -2.30
C VAL A 160 -6.40 0.31 -3.27
N GLY A 161 -6.89 -0.74 -3.94
CA GLY A 161 -6.20 -1.48 -4.98
C GLY A 161 -5.26 -2.59 -4.50
N LYS A 162 -5.28 -2.98 -3.22
CA LYS A 162 -4.55 -4.16 -2.70
C LYS A 162 -4.67 -5.37 -3.63
N LYS A 163 -5.87 -5.61 -4.14
CA LYS A 163 -6.16 -6.65 -5.16
C LYS A 163 -5.21 -6.63 -6.36
N TRP A 164 -4.82 -5.46 -6.86
CA TRP A 164 -3.94 -5.33 -8.02
C TRP A 164 -2.49 -5.62 -7.64
N LEU A 165 -2.05 -5.17 -6.46
CA LEU A 165 -0.70 -5.46 -5.96
C LEU A 165 -0.52 -6.96 -5.69
N VAL A 166 -1.47 -7.56 -4.98
CA VAL A 166 -1.50 -9.00 -4.70
C VAL A 166 -1.56 -9.81 -6.00
N LEU A 167 -2.38 -9.39 -6.97
CA LEU A 167 -2.42 -10.04 -8.29
C LEU A 167 -1.06 -9.94 -9.00
N CYS A 168 -0.37 -8.81 -8.95
CA CYS A 168 0.98 -8.68 -9.50
C CYS A 168 1.99 -9.62 -8.82
N ILE A 169 1.96 -9.75 -7.49
CA ILE A 169 2.82 -10.69 -6.74
C ILE A 169 2.55 -12.13 -7.21
N ASN A 170 1.27 -12.52 -7.29
CA ASN A 170 0.88 -13.86 -7.74
C ASN A 170 1.28 -14.13 -9.20
N LEU A 171 1.16 -13.13 -10.08
CA LEU A 171 1.61 -13.26 -11.48
C LEU A 171 3.12 -13.45 -11.56
N LEU A 172 3.89 -12.72 -10.75
CA LEU A 172 5.34 -12.90 -10.67
C LEU A 172 5.70 -14.30 -10.14
N ASP A 173 4.95 -14.85 -9.19
CA ASP A 173 5.10 -16.25 -8.79
C ASP A 173 4.90 -17.22 -9.97
N TYR A 174 3.85 -17.05 -10.77
CA TYR A 174 3.65 -17.89 -11.95
C TYR A 174 4.75 -17.74 -13.01
N ILE A 175 5.26 -16.53 -13.21
CA ILE A 175 6.35 -16.24 -14.15
C ILE A 175 7.65 -16.91 -13.68
N LEU A 176 8.00 -16.75 -12.40
CA LEU A 176 9.22 -17.30 -11.79
C LEU A 176 9.15 -18.83 -11.65
N GLU A 177 7.98 -19.37 -11.36
CA GLU A 177 7.72 -20.81 -11.20
C GLU A 177 7.28 -21.49 -12.50
N TYR A 178 7.62 -20.95 -13.67
CA TYR A 178 7.14 -21.48 -14.97
C TYR A 178 7.34 -22.99 -15.16
N LYS A 179 8.35 -23.57 -14.51
CA LYS A 179 8.61 -25.02 -14.53
C LYS A 179 7.47 -25.83 -13.89
N LYS A 180 6.70 -25.26 -12.97
CA LYS A 180 5.59 -25.90 -12.23
C LYS A 180 4.23 -25.80 -12.92
N THR A 181 4.09 -25.02 -14.00
CA THR A 181 2.81 -24.93 -14.74
C THR A 181 2.32 -26.31 -15.19
N THR A 182 1.08 -26.63 -14.84
CA THR A 182 0.46 -27.95 -15.03
C THR A 182 -0.06 -28.15 -16.46
N LYS A 183 -0.24 -29.42 -16.86
CA LYS A 183 -0.85 -29.75 -18.15
C LYS A 183 -2.28 -29.23 -18.25
N GLU A 184 -3.03 -29.24 -17.16
CA GLU A 184 -4.41 -28.77 -17.07
C GLU A 184 -4.51 -27.27 -17.33
N GLN A 185 -3.62 -26.47 -16.72
CA GLN A 185 -3.52 -25.03 -16.99
C GLN A 185 -3.23 -24.75 -18.47
N ILE A 186 -2.32 -25.53 -19.08
CA ILE A 186 -1.97 -25.39 -20.51
C ILE A 186 -3.17 -25.74 -21.41
N LYS A 187 -3.95 -26.78 -21.06
CA LYS A 187 -5.16 -27.17 -21.81
C LYS A 187 -6.25 -26.10 -21.77
N GLN A 188 -6.39 -25.40 -20.65
CA GLN A 188 -7.40 -24.35 -20.46
C GLN A 188 -6.95 -22.97 -20.98
N MET A 189 -5.69 -22.85 -21.37
CA MET A 189 -5.12 -21.60 -21.84
C MET A 189 -5.80 -21.11 -23.13
N ASN A 190 -6.30 -19.88 -23.10
CA ASN A 190 -6.85 -19.22 -24.28
C ASN A 190 -5.72 -18.89 -25.26
N LEU A 191 -5.82 -19.29 -26.54
CA LEU A 191 -4.79 -19.06 -27.57
C LEU A 191 -5.01 -17.79 -28.42
N ARG A 192 -5.96 -16.92 -28.04
CA ARG A 192 -6.16 -15.62 -28.68
C ARG A 192 -5.09 -14.61 -28.27
N ASN A 193 -4.91 -13.60 -29.10
CA ASN A 193 -4.04 -12.43 -28.86
C ASN A 193 -2.59 -12.80 -28.52
N LEU A 194 -2.03 -13.78 -29.25
CA LEU A 194 -0.64 -14.23 -29.09
C LEU A 194 0.33 -13.50 -30.01
N HIS A 195 -0.17 -12.81 -31.03
CA HIS A 195 0.66 -12.10 -32.01
C HIS A 195 1.49 -11.01 -31.32
N GLY A 196 2.80 -11.03 -31.56
CA GLY A 196 3.75 -10.09 -30.94
C GLY A 196 4.06 -10.38 -29.46
N LEU A 197 3.39 -11.36 -28.85
CA LEU A 197 3.65 -11.79 -27.47
C LEU A 197 4.51 -13.05 -27.39
N VAL A 198 4.31 -13.98 -28.33
CA VAL A 198 5.08 -15.21 -28.49
C VAL A 198 5.48 -15.31 -29.96
N ASP A 199 6.64 -15.90 -30.25
CA ASP A 199 7.06 -16.13 -31.62
C ASP A 199 6.10 -17.09 -32.35
N THR A 200 5.92 -16.85 -33.65
CA THR A 200 4.97 -17.61 -34.47
C THR A 200 5.29 -19.11 -34.49
N ASN A 201 6.57 -19.47 -34.50
CA ASN A 201 7.00 -20.86 -34.54
C ASN A 201 6.56 -21.61 -33.27
N THR A 202 6.77 -21.06 -32.07
CA THR A 202 6.30 -21.66 -30.81
C THR A 202 4.78 -21.87 -30.79
N ILE A 203 4.01 -20.93 -31.35
CA ILE A 203 2.55 -21.06 -31.47
C ILE A 203 2.17 -22.21 -32.42
N GLU A 204 2.85 -22.33 -33.55
CA GLU A 204 2.61 -23.38 -34.54
C GLU A 204 3.00 -24.76 -34.00
N GLN A 205 4.19 -24.89 -33.39
CA GLN A 205 4.63 -26.13 -32.75
C GLN A 205 3.62 -26.57 -31.68
N PHE A 206 3.18 -25.66 -30.82
CA PHE A 206 2.17 -25.96 -29.80
C PHE A 206 0.85 -26.50 -30.40
N LYS A 207 0.42 -25.97 -31.55
CA LYS A 207 -0.81 -26.41 -32.23
C LYS A 207 -0.68 -27.81 -32.83
N ILE A 208 0.46 -28.11 -33.46
CA ILE A 208 0.71 -29.35 -34.20
C ILE A 208 1.02 -30.52 -33.25
N GLU A 209 1.76 -30.25 -32.18
CA GLU A 209 2.20 -31.28 -31.25
C GLU A 209 1.04 -31.95 -30.51
N LYS A 210 1.21 -33.23 -30.19
CA LYS A 210 0.23 -34.03 -29.43
C LYS A 210 0.77 -34.36 -28.06
N TYR A 211 -0.12 -34.49 -27.08
CA TYR A 211 0.27 -35.00 -25.77
C TYR A 211 0.72 -36.46 -25.89
N THR A 212 2.01 -36.72 -25.69
CA THR A 212 2.56 -38.08 -25.66
C THR A 212 2.31 -38.73 -24.30
N LYS A 213 2.02 -40.04 -24.30
CA LYS A 213 1.74 -40.81 -23.07
C LYS A 213 3.01 -41.21 -22.30
N LYS A 214 4.21 -41.05 -22.87
CA LYS A 214 5.42 -41.76 -22.40
C LYS A 214 6.64 -40.93 -21.98
N ASP A 215 6.66 -39.61 -22.09
CA ASP A 215 7.86 -38.84 -21.71
C ASP A 215 7.60 -37.77 -20.64
N GLY A 216 8.54 -37.64 -19.72
CA GLY A 216 8.63 -36.53 -18.76
C GLY A 216 8.81 -35.17 -19.45
N HIS A 217 9.09 -35.14 -20.76
CA HIS A 217 9.29 -33.96 -21.59
C HIS A 217 8.41 -34.00 -22.84
N CYS A 218 7.12 -33.77 -22.67
CA CYS A 218 6.21 -33.53 -23.78
C CYS A 218 6.45 -32.11 -24.34
N MET A 219 6.88 -32.01 -25.60
CA MET A 219 7.12 -30.72 -26.26
C MET A 219 5.88 -29.80 -26.22
N LYS A 220 4.67 -30.37 -26.30
CA LYS A 220 3.42 -29.59 -26.21
C LYS A 220 3.30 -28.90 -24.85
N THR A 221 3.81 -29.58 -23.81
CA THR A 221 3.89 -29.00 -22.47
C THR A 221 4.97 -27.93 -22.41
N PHE A 222 6.11 -28.11 -23.07
CA PHE A 222 7.17 -27.11 -23.13
C PHE A 222 6.71 -25.81 -23.80
N HIS A 223 6.22 -25.87 -25.04
CA HIS A 223 5.71 -24.68 -25.74
C HIS A 223 4.47 -24.10 -25.04
N GLY A 224 3.62 -24.96 -24.46
CA GLY A 224 2.48 -24.52 -23.67
C GLY A 224 2.88 -23.70 -22.44
N LYS A 225 3.95 -24.09 -21.74
CA LYS A 225 4.51 -23.33 -20.61
C LYS A 225 5.02 -21.96 -21.06
N GLU A 226 5.74 -21.92 -22.17
CA GLU A 226 6.28 -20.67 -22.72
C GLU A 226 5.17 -19.68 -23.06
N ILE A 227 4.14 -20.14 -23.79
CA ILE A 227 2.97 -19.31 -24.11
C ILE A 227 2.26 -18.83 -22.83
N TYR A 228 2.12 -19.70 -21.83
CA TYR A 228 1.47 -19.37 -20.56
C TYR A 228 2.23 -18.26 -19.82
N VAL A 229 3.56 -18.38 -19.70
CA VAL A 229 4.40 -17.36 -19.05
C VAL A 229 4.27 -16.02 -19.75
N ARG A 230 4.39 -15.98 -21.08
CA ARG A 230 4.27 -14.71 -21.82
C ARG A 230 2.92 -14.05 -21.60
N LYS A 231 1.83 -14.82 -21.51
CA LYS A 231 0.51 -14.28 -21.14
C LYS A 231 0.47 -13.67 -19.75
N MET A 232 1.10 -14.33 -18.77
CA MET A 232 1.18 -13.82 -17.40
C MET A 232 2.03 -12.55 -17.33
N GLU A 233 3.18 -12.52 -18.03
CA GLU A 233 4.02 -11.32 -18.15
C GLU A 233 3.25 -10.16 -18.79
N HIS A 234 2.52 -10.41 -19.87
CA HIS A 234 1.73 -9.38 -20.53
C HIS A 234 0.65 -8.81 -19.61
N LEU A 235 -0.09 -9.67 -18.91
CA LEU A 235 -1.10 -9.24 -17.94
C LEU A 235 -0.46 -8.44 -16.80
N TYR A 236 0.68 -8.91 -16.29
CA TYR A 236 1.46 -8.20 -15.28
C TYR A 236 1.79 -6.77 -15.75
N HIS A 237 2.39 -6.61 -16.93
CA HIS A 237 2.75 -5.31 -17.48
C HIS A 237 1.54 -4.38 -17.70
N LEU A 238 0.41 -4.92 -18.17
CA LEU A 238 -0.83 -4.15 -18.32
C LEU A 238 -1.36 -3.65 -16.97
N ILE A 239 -1.38 -4.49 -15.94
CA ILE A 239 -1.79 -4.07 -14.59
C ILE A 239 -0.82 -3.01 -14.06
N ARG A 240 0.48 -3.23 -14.22
CA ARG A 240 1.50 -2.27 -13.78
C ARG A 240 1.27 -0.90 -14.41
N LEU A 241 1.05 -0.86 -15.73
CA LEU A 241 0.85 0.35 -16.52
C LEU A 241 -0.49 1.07 -16.25
N TYR A 242 -1.60 0.34 -16.12
CA TYR A 242 -2.93 0.95 -16.08
C TYR A 242 -3.56 1.04 -14.69
N LYS A 243 -3.12 0.21 -13.73
CA LYS A 243 -3.73 0.13 -12.40
C LYS A 243 -2.83 0.61 -11.29
N THR A 244 -1.51 0.45 -11.44
CA THR A 244 -0.57 0.83 -10.39
C THR A 244 0.38 1.96 -10.79
N ARG A 245 0.33 2.51 -12.00
CA ARG A 245 1.33 3.47 -12.49
C ARG A 245 1.57 4.67 -11.58
N TYR A 246 0.50 5.22 -10.98
CA TYR A 246 0.57 6.41 -10.12
C TYR A 246 0.75 6.11 -8.64
N TRP A 247 1.08 4.87 -8.28
CA TRP A 247 1.26 4.50 -6.88
C TRP A 247 2.69 4.71 -6.38
N TRP A 248 3.59 5.09 -7.28
CA TRP A 248 5.04 5.14 -7.08
C TRP A 248 5.59 6.57 -7.11
N GLU A 249 4.73 7.56 -7.41
CA GLU A 249 5.00 9.00 -7.30
C GLU A 249 4.31 9.54 -6.05
#